data_AF-A0A1E3Y7Y5-F1
#
_entry.id   AF-A0A1E3Y7Y5-F1
#
_cell.length_a   1.000
_cell.length_b   1.000
_cell.length_c   1.000
_cell.angle_alpha   90.00
_cell.angle_beta   90.00
_cell.angle_gamma   90.00
#
_symmetry.space_group_name_H-M   'P 1'
#
loop_
_entity.id
_entity.type
_entity.pdbx_description
1 polymer ?
#
loop_
_entity_poly.entity_id
_entity_poly.type
_entity_poly.pdbx_seq_one_letter_code
_entity_poly.pdbx_strand_id
1 'polypeptide(L)'
;MFAKSTDRADVPLFTFAIDDVCEASSKRPDLLFLLAYADMDEHQLEEAMGPSAADLLHDCKTREMPPLVDGQLVAFRTRTCPVVRTRQPGTRPLDVGRSGRPKHRELDAFIHSALNAPDGATVDREDVYVHWLKSQMERDGACSVKDASLAEFRRETMRRGGDAKLERPNAVMEGRLSVGVPAEFRKLLIRGVGRHRAFGFGMLLVRPASD
;
A
#
# COMPACT_ATOMS: atom_id res chain seq x y z
N MET A 1 -16.05 -7.91 -0.13
CA MET A 1 -16.96 -8.68 0.76
C MET A 1 -18.10 -9.28 -0.06
N PHE A 2 -18.42 -10.56 0.10
CA PHE A 2 -19.74 -11.18 -0.10
C PHE A 2 -19.86 -12.46 0.77
N ALA A 3 -20.16 -12.24 2.05
CA ALA A 3 -20.59 -13.16 3.13
C ALA A 3 -20.27 -14.67 3.10
N LYS A 4 -19.75 -15.16 4.25
CA LYS A 4 -20.32 -16.29 5.02
C LYS A 4 -19.96 -16.11 6.52
N SER A 5 -20.69 -15.22 7.18
CA SER A 5 -20.83 -15.17 8.65
C SER A 5 -22.29 -14.82 8.92
N THR A 6 -22.93 -15.45 9.89
CA THR A 6 -24.33 -15.17 10.29
C THR A 6 -24.50 -13.77 10.86
N ASP A 7 -23.44 -13.21 11.45
CA ASP A 7 -23.40 -11.83 11.92
C ASP A 7 -22.49 -10.99 11.03
N ARG A 8 -23.01 -9.84 10.58
CA ARG A 8 -22.28 -8.84 9.81
C ARG A 8 -21.70 -7.85 10.80
N ALA A 9 -20.37 -7.75 10.87
CA ALA A 9 -19.72 -6.68 11.61
C ALA A 9 -20.26 -5.32 11.10
N ASP A 10 -20.56 -4.40 12.01
CA ASP A 10 -21.01 -3.03 11.70
C ASP A 10 -19.81 -2.20 11.22
N VAL A 11 -19.31 -2.58 10.04
CA VAL A 11 -18.16 -1.95 9.39
C VAL A 11 -18.67 -0.94 8.38
N PRO A 12 -18.30 0.35 8.50
CA PRO A 12 -18.64 1.35 7.49
C PRO A 12 -18.08 0.91 6.14
N LEU A 13 -18.95 0.87 5.13
CA LEU A 13 -18.62 0.34 3.80
C LEU A 13 -17.54 1.13 3.04
N PHE A 14 -17.15 2.31 3.53
CA PHE A 14 -16.28 3.27 2.84
C PHE A 14 -15.10 3.78 3.67
N THR A 15 -14.92 3.28 4.90
CA THR A 15 -13.89 3.80 5.80
C THR A 15 -12.96 2.66 6.17
N PHE A 16 -11.93 2.46 5.36
CA PHE A 16 -10.80 1.59 5.67
C PHE A 16 -9.51 2.42 5.64
N ALA A 17 -8.45 1.93 6.28
CA ALA A 17 -7.13 2.57 6.23
C ALA A 17 -6.61 2.87 4.80
N ILE A 18 -7.14 2.19 3.77
CA ILE A 18 -6.92 2.53 2.36
C ILE A 18 -7.53 3.88 1.97
N ASP A 19 -8.75 4.16 2.41
CA ASP A 19 -9.60 5.28 2.01
C ASP A 19 -9.61 6.44 3.02
N ASP A 20 -8.90 6.30 4.15
CA ASP A 20 -8.66 7.36 5.17
C ASP A 20 -7.81 8.54 4.65
N VAL A 21 -7.73 8.66 3.33
CA VAL A 21 -7.19 9.81 2.62
C VAL A 21 -8.27 10.88 2.42
N CYS A 22 -9.55 10.47 2.39
CA CYS A 22 -10.72 11.35 2.34
C CYS A 22 -10.98 12.06 3.67
N GLU A 23 -11.42 13.32 3.63
CA GLU A 23 -11.74 14.15 4.81
C GLU A 23 -13.01 13.70 5.57
N ALA A 24 -13.71 12.65 5.09
CA ALA A 24 -14.90 12.14 5.74
C ALA A 24 -14.53 11.55 7.11
N SER A 25 -14.96 12.23 8.19
CA SER A 25 -14.71 11.79 9.56
C SER A 25 -15.40 10.44 9.81
N SER A 26 -14.62 9.43 10.23
CA SER A 26 -15.16 8.17 10.74
C SER A 26 -16.16 8.47 11.86
N LYS A 27 -17.33 7.80 11.82
CA LYS A 27 -18.31 7.87 12.93
C LYS A 27 -17.76 7.36 14.26
N ARG A 28 -16.64 6.62 14.21
CA ARG A 28 -15.87 6.15 15.38
C ARG A 28 -14.40 6.56 15.21
N PRO A 29 -14.03 7.81 15.57
CA PRO A 29 -12.68 8.32 15.38
C PRO A 29 -11.64 7.68 16.33
N ASP A 30 -12.11 7.00 17.36
CA ASP A 30 -11.34 6.17 18.30
C ASP A 30 -10.94 4.82 17.71
N LEU A 31 -11.53 4.42 16.58
CA LEU A 31 -11.34 3.11 15.98
C LEU A 31 -10.88 3.23 14.52
N LEU A 32 -9.97 2.33 14.16
CA LEU A 32 -9.49 2.19 12.79
C LEU A 32 -10.00 0.87 12.21
N PHE A 33 -10.69 0.94 11.09
CA PHE A 33 -11.09 -0.25 10.35
C PHE A 33 -9.96 -0.67 9.40
N LEU A 34 -9.40 -1.84 9.68
CA LEU A 34 -8.36 -2.44 8.87
C LEU A 34 -8.92 -3.66 8.14
N LEU A 35 -8.74 -3.66 6.82
CA LEU A 35 -8.80 -4.88 6.03
C LEU A 35 -7.36 -5.33 5.76
N ALA A 36 -7.12 -6.63 5.73
CA ALA A 36 -5.82 -7.21 5.44
C ALA A 36 -5.96 -8.60 4.83
N TYR A 37 -4.91 -9.05 4.13
CA TYR A 37 -4.75 -10.44 3.73
C TYR A 37 -3.79 -11.13 4.69
N ALA A 38 -4.16 -12.31 5.17
CA ALA A 38 -3.35 -13.12 6.07
C ALA A 38 -3.52 -14.60 5.75
N ASP A 39 -2.52 -15.40 6.17
CA ASP A 39 -2.61 -16.86 6.22
C ASP A 39 -3.00 -17.35 7.64
N MET A 40 -3.59 -16.47 8.45
CA MET A 40 -4.03 -16.71 9.82
C MET A 40 -5.52 -16.43 9.94
N ASP A 41 -6.21 -17.23 10.74
CA ASP A 41 -7.58 -16.95 11.19
C ASP A 41 -7.60 -15.99 12.41
N GLU A 42 -8.80 -15.68 12.93
CA GLU A 42 -8.96 -14.76 14.07
C GLU A 42 -8.23 -15.28 15.31
N HIS A 43 -8.34 -16.58 15.57
CA HIS A 43 -7.77 -17.20 16.76
C HIS A 43 -6.24 -17.20 16.70
N GLN A 44 -5.67 -17.55 15.55
CA GLN A 44 -4.23 -17.52 15.31
C GLN A 44 -3.66 -16.10 15.40
N LEU A 45 -4.42 -15.09 14.95
CA LEU A 45 -4.01 -13.69 15.08
C LEU A 45 -4.04 -13.24 16.55
N GLU A 46 -5.10 -13.55 17.29
CA GLU A 46 -5.19 -13.25 18.72
C GLU A 46 -4.05 -13.90 19.51
N GLU A 47 -3.77 -15.18 19.25
CA GLU A 47 -2.64 -15.90 19.86
C GLU A 47 -1.30 -15.23 19.55
N ALA A 48 -1.07 -14.86 18.28
CA ALA A 48 0.17 -14.20 17.85
C ALA A 48 0.34 -12.80 18.46
N MET A 49 -0.76 -12.08 18.73
CA MET A 49 -0.75 -10.77 19.39
C MET A 49 -0.59 -10.86 20.91
N GLY A 50 -0.88 -12.03 21.50
CA GLY A 50 -0.75 -12.27 22.92
C GLY A 50 -1.64 -11.33 23.76
N PRO A 51 -1.19 -10.88 24.94
CA PRO A 51 -2.01 -10.07 25.84
C PRO A 51 -2.53 -8.75 25.24
N SER A 52 -1.82 -8.19 24.27
CA SER A 52 -2.22 -6.94 23.62
C SER A 52 -3.44 -7.09 22.69
N ALA A 53 -3.83 -8.32 22.34
CA ALA A 53 -5.01 -8.57 21.51
C ALA A 53 -6.28 -7.95 22.12
N ALA A 54 -6.48 -8.12 23.43
CA ALA A 54 -7.69 -7.65 24.13
C ALA A 54 -7.85 -6.12 24.09
N ASP A 55 -6.74 -5.37 24.02
CA ASP A 55 -6.76 -3.91 24.00
C ASP A 55 -6.79 -3.34 22.57
N LEU A 56 -6.29 -4.09 21.58
CA LEU A 56 -6.09 -3.60 20.21
C LEU A 56 -7.12 -4.15 19.21
N LEU A 57 -7.67 -5.34 19.44
CA LEU A 57 -8.66 -5.97 18.59
C LEU A 57 -10.04 -5.83 19.23
N HIS A 58 -10.86 -4.93 18.67
CA HIS A 58 -12.24 -4.75 19.11
C HIS A 58 -13.22 -5.69 18.40
N ASP A 59 -13.14 -5.75 17.07
CA ASP A 59 -13.92 -6.68 16.24
C ASP A 59 -12.97 -7.24 15.16
N CYS A 60 -12.79 -8.56 15.17
CA CYS A 60 -11.96 -9.27 14.21
C CYS A 60 -12.82 -10.35 13.54
N LYS A 61 -12.80 -10.34 12.20
CA LYS A 61 -13.49 -11.32 11.37
C LYS A 61 -12.61 -11.69 10.20
N THR A 62 -12.55 -12.97 9.91
CA THR A 62 -11.88 -13.52 8.73
C THR A 62 -12.92 -13.97 7.73
N ARG A 63 -12.50 -13.95 6.48
CA ARG A 63 -13.28 -14.51 5.38
C ARG A 63 -12.32 -15.12 4.40
N GLU A 64 -12.60 -16.35 4.03
CA GLU A 64 -11.83 -17.02 3.00
C GLU A 64 -11.91 -16.22 1.69
N MET A 65 -10.74 -15.97 1.12
CA MET A 65 -10.63 -15.32 -0.18
C MET A 65 -11.06 -16.31 -1.25
N PRO A 66 -12.00 -15.94 -2.16
CA PRO A 66 -12.33 -16.80 -3.29
C PRO A 66 -11.08 -17.17 -4.09
N PRO A 67 -11.03 -18.39 -4.67
CA PRO A 67 -9.89 -18.81 -5.46
C PRO A 67 -9.68 -17.85 -6.64
N LEU A 68 -8.41 -17.52 -6.88
CA LEU A 68 -7.99 -16.67 -7.99
C LEU A 68 -7.40 -17.57 -9.08
N VAL A 69 -7.76 -17.29 -10.33
CA VAL A 69 -7.35 -18.09 -11.49
C VAL A 69 -6.34 -17.32 -12.31
N ASP A 70 -5.37 -18.03 -12.90
CA ASP A 70 -4.45 -17.45 -13.87
C ASP A 70 -5.22 -16.77 -15.00
N GLY A 71 -4.81 -15.58 -15.41
CA GLY A 71 -5.49 -14.78 -16.42
C GLY A 71 -6.75 -14.04 -15.95
N GLN A 72 -7.21 -14.25 -14.70
CA GLN A 72 -8.42 -13.59 -14.20
C GLN A 72 -8.22 -12.07 -14.14
N LEU A 73 -9.14 -11.32 -14.77
CA LEU A 73 -9.13 -9.87 -14.72
C LEU A 73 -9.81 -9.37 -13.44
N VAL A 74 -9.09 -8.54 -12.68
CA VAL A 74 -9.59 -7.90 -11.46
C VAL A 74 -9.31 -6.41 -11.48
N ALA A 75 -10.23 -5.63 -10.93
CA ALA A 75 -9.96 -4.24 -10.60
C ALA A 75 -9.29 -4.17 -9.22
N PHE A 76 -8.37 -3.22 -9.03
CA PHE A 76 -7.67 -3.02 -7.79
C PHE A 76 -7.72 -1.55 -7.33
N ARG A 77 -7.60 -1.35 -6.02
CA ARG A 77 -7.33 -0.07 -5.37
C ARG A 77 -6.28 -0.27 -4.29
N THR A 78 -5.28 0.60 -4.21
CA THR A 78 -4.22 0.51 -3.21
C THR A 78 -3.67 1.87 -2.81
N ARG A 79 -3.55 2.09 -1.50
CA ARG A 79 -2.85 3.24 -0.93
C ARG A 79 -1.37 2.89 -0.82
N THR A 80 -0.49 3.70 -1.41
CA THR A 80 0.95 3.42 -1.52
C THR A 80 1.80 4.62 -1.12
N CYS A 81 3.05 4.33 -0.75
CA CYS A 81 4.09 5.33 -0.55
C CYS A 81 5.18 5.12 -1.62
N PRO A 82 5.04 5.74 -2.80
CA PRO A 82 5.93 5.52 -3.94
C PRO A 82 7.31 6.15 -3.70
N VAL A 83 8.20 5.38 -3.06
CA VAL A 83 9.57 5.80 -2.73
C VAL A 83 10.61 4.86 -3.33
N VAL A 84 11.78 5.41 -3.64
CA VAL A 84 12.96 4.69 -4.12
C VAL A 84 14.13 4.90 -3.16
N ARG A 85 15.01 3.90 -3.05
CA ARG A 85 16.24 4.00 -2.25
C ARG A 85 17.39 4.45 -3.12
N THR A 86 17.90 5.65 -2.87
CA THR A 86 18.96 6.25 -3.70
C THR A 86 20.11 6.79 -2.84
N ARG A 87 21.29 6.93 -3.45
CA ARG A 87 22.45 7.64 -2.89
C ARG A 87 22.64 8.99 -3.57
N GLN A 88 21.64 9.48 -4.28
CA GLN A 88 21.62 10.85 -4.75
C GLN A 88 21.24 11.81 -3.61
N PRO A 89 21.89 12.98 -3.54
CA PRO A 89 21.38 14.08 -2.74
C PRO A 89 19.96 14.42 -3.17
N GLY A 90 19.12 14.82 -2.22
CA GLY A 90 17.82 15.42 -2.52
C GLY A 90 17.86 16.89 -2.11
N THR A 91 16.80 17.36 -1.45
CA THR A 91 16.75 18.69 -0.81
C THR A 91 17.73 18.90 0.35
N ARG A 92 18.43 17.83 0.77
CA ARG A 92 19.47 17.87 1.80
C ARG A 92 20.61 16.90 1.44
N PRO A 93 21.85 17.17 1.89
CA PRO A 93 22.96 16.24 1.79
C PRO A 93 22.65 14.89 2.42
N LEU A 94 23.35 13.85 1.97
CA LEU A 94 23.21 12.51 2.55
C LEU A 94 24.02 12.39 3.83
N ASP A 95 23.43 11.71 4.81
CA ASP A 95 24.14 11.30 6.01
C ASP A 95 25.25 10.32 5.62
N VAL A 96 26.42 10.45 6.26
CA VAL A 96 27.57 9.58 6.02
C VAL A 96 27.55 8.40 7.01
N GLY A 97 27.86 7.20 6.52
CA GLY A 97 27.99 6.00 7.35
C GLY A 97 29.30 5.95 8.13
N ARG A 98 29.42 5.02 9.09
CA ARG A 98 30.67 4.80 9.83
C ARG A 98 31.87 4.47 8.92
N SER A 99 31.61 3.97 7.72
CA SER A 99 32.62 3.67 6.69
C SER A 99 33.01 4.88 5.82
N GLY A 100 32.55 6.09 6.14
CA GLY A 100 32.78 7.30 5.32
C GLY A 100 31.98 7.36 4.02
N ARG A 101 31.15 6.35 3.72
CA ARG A 101 30.34 6.30 2.49
C ARG A 101 28.95 6.91 2.70
N PRO A 102 28.37 7.62 1.71
CA PRO A 102 27.00 8.15 1.80
C PRO A 102 25.98 7.04 2.01
N LYS A 103 25.05 7.21 2.95
CA LYS A 103 23.95 6.26 3.18
C LYS A 103 22.89 6.39 2.09
N HIS A 104 22.15 5.31 1.85
CA HIS A 104 20.93 5.39 1.05
C HIS A 104 19.86 6.18 1.81
N ARG A 105 19.14 7.05 1.11
CA ARG A 105 17.90 7.68 1.58
C ARG A 105 16.70 7.08 0.85
N GLU A 106 15.52 7.24 1.45
CA GLU A 106 14.26 7.12 0.73
C GLU A 106 13.94 8.49 0.11
N LEU A 107 13.57 8.49 -1.17
CA LEU A 107 13.13 9.65 -1.91
C LEU A 107 11.84 9.30 -2.65
N ASP A 108 10.93 10.26 -2.79
CA ASP A 108 9.76 10.13 -3.66
C ASP A 108 10.21 9.73 -5.07
N ALA A 109 9.56 8.70 -5.64
CA ALA A 109 9.86 8.21 -6.98
C ALA A 109 9.74 9.31 -8.05
N PHE A 110 8.76 10.20 -7.92
CA PHE A 110 8.60 11.34 -8.82
C PHE A 110 9.77 12.31 -8.71
N ILE A 111 10.13 12.71 -7.48
CA ILE A 111 11.27 13.63 -7.27
C ILE A 111 12.55 13.00 -7.81
N HIS A 112 12.75 11.70 -7.56
CA HIS A 112 13.88 10.97 -8.12
C HIS A 112 13.88 11.02 -9.65
N SER A 113 12.75 10.76 -10.30
CA SER A 113 12.66 10.82 -11.76
C SER A 113 12.93 12.23 -12.30
N ALA A 114 12.34 13.25 -11.68
CA ALA A 114 12.52 14.65 -12.08
C ALA A 114 13.98 15.12 -11.96
N LEU A 115 14.70 14.72 -10.90
CA LEU A 115 16.12 15.06 -10.72
C LEU A 115 17.06 14.37 -11.73
N ASN A 116 16.61 13.29 -12.37
CA ASN A 116 17.39 12.53 -13.35
C ASN A 116 16.92 12.74 -14.79
N ALA A 117 15.90 13.57 -15.00
CA ALA A 117 15.40 13.87 -16.33
C ALA A 117 16.36 14.84 -17.05
N PRO A 118 16.53 14.71 -18.38
CA PRO A 118 17.25 15.71 -19.17
C PRO A 118 16.65 17.10 -19.02
N ASP A 119 17.46 18.14 -19.18
CA ASP A 119 17.00 19.53 -19.13
C ASP A 119 15.85 19.77 -20.12
N GLY A 120 14.77 20.38 -19.64
CA GLY A 120 13.57 20.67 -20.43
C GLY A 120 12.62 19.48 -20.62
N ALA A 121 12.96 18.26 -20.14
CA ALA A 121 12.05 17.14 -20.18
C ALA A 121 10.90 17.33 -19.18
N THR A 122 9.67 17.07 -19.62
CA THR A 122 8.50 17.07 -18.73
C THR A 122 8.37 15.69 -18.10
N VAL A 123 8.29 15.63 -16.77
CA VAL A 123 8.07 14.38 -16.02
C VAL A 123 6.68 14.44 -15.42
N ASP A 124 5.83 13.48 -15.79
CA ASP A 124 4.50 13.33 -15.23
C ASP A 124 4.50 12.49 -13.93
N ARG A 125 3.64 12.83 -12.96
CA ARG A 125 3.58 12.09 -11.69
C ARG A 125 3.00 10.70 -11.84
N GLU A 126 1.86 10.66 -12.53
CA GLU A 126 1.05 9.47 -12.65
C GLU A 126 1.85 8.43 -13.40
N ASP A 127 2.49 8.81 -14.52
CA ASP A 127 3.37 7.92 -15.27
C ASP A 127 4.48 7.31 -14.40
N VAL A 128 5.15 8.13 -13.58
CA VAL A 128 6.21 7.65 -12.68
C VAL A 128 5.65 6.72 -11.61
N TYR A 129 4.50 7.03 -11.03
CA TYR A 129 3.87 6.22 -9.99
C TYR A 129 3.29 4.92 -10.55
N VAL A 130 2.73 4.94 -11.75
CA VAL A 130 2.28 3.75 -12.49
C VAL A 130 3.48 2.85 -12.80
N HIS A 131 4.58 3.42 -13.30
CA HIS A 131 5.82 2.67 -13.55
C HIS A 131 6.37 2.04 -12.25
N TRP A 132 6.43 2.83 -11.17
CA TRP A 132 6.83 2.33 -9.86
C TRP A 132 5.91 1.20 -9.39
N LEU A 133 4.60 1.36 -9.52
CA LEU A 133 3.59 0.38 -9.10
C LEU A 133 3.77 -0.95 -9.84
N LYS A 134 3.90 -0.90 -11.17
CA LYS A 134 4.20 -2.07 -12.01
C LYS A 134 5.45 -2.80 -11.53
N SER A 135 6.54 -2.07 -11.27
CA SER A 135 7.78 -2.64 -10.74
C SER A 135 7.65 -3.32 -9.37
N GLN A 136 6.61 -3.00 -8.59
CA GLN A 136 6.33 -3.64 -7.30
C GLN A 136 5.39 -4.84 -7.42
N MET A 137 4.46 -4.81 -8.37
CA MET A 137 3.36 -5.78 -8.50
C MET A 137 3.65 -6.90 -9.49
N GLU A 138 4.35 -6.62 -10.58
CA GLU A 138 4.60 -7.60 -11.65
C GLU A 138 5.82 -8.50 -11.36
N ARG A 139 6.38 -8.40 -10.14
CA ARG A 139 7.48 -9.27 -9.71
C ARG A 139 7.04 -10.72 -9.65
N ASP A 140 7.97 -11.60 -9.96
CA ASP A 140 7.83 -13.05 -9.82
C ASP A 140 6.62 -13.62 -10.60
N GLY A 141 6.10 -12.88 -11.59
CA GLY A 141 4.92 -13.28 -12.36
C GLY A 141 3.60 -13.23 -11.58
N ALA A 142 3.53 -12.50 -10.46
CA ALA A 142 2.33 -12.41 -9.64
C ALA A 142 1.11 -11.84 -10.40
N CYS A 143 1.33 -10.82 -11.22
CA CYS A 143 0.27 -10.24 -12.07
C CYS A 143 0.84 -9.45 -13.25
N SER A 144 -0.05 -9.04 -14.14
CA SER A 144 0.20 -8.07 -15.22
C SER A 144 -0.79 -6.92 -15.11
N VAL A 145 -0.30 -5.71 -14.87
CA VAL A 145 -1.11 -4.49 -14.75
C VAL A 145 -1.53 -4.04 -16.14
N LYS A 146 -2.84 -3.98 -16.39
CA LYS A 146 -3.42 -3.59 -17.68
C LYS A 146 -3.56 -2.08 -17.80
N ASP A 147 -4.06 -1.47 -16.76
CA ASP A 147 -4.14 -0.02 -16.59
C ASP A 147 -3.98 0.34 -15.13
N ALA A 148 -3.51 1.55 -14.89
CA ALA A 148 -3.44 2.13 -13.57
C ALA A 148 -3.47 3.65 -13.68
N SER A 149 -4.11 4.32 -12.73
CA SER A 149 -4.18 5.77 -12.61
C SER A 149 -4.00 6.22 -11.17
N LEU A 150 -3.59 7.48 -10.99
CA LEU A 150 -3.45 8.11 -9.70
C LEU A 150 -4.81 8.71 -9.29
N ALA A 151 -5.54 7.99 -8.43
CA ALA A 151 -6.85 8.44 -7.98
C ALA A 151 -6.74 9.61 -6.98
N GLU A 152 -5.80 9.53 -6.04
CA GLU A 152 -5.60 10.56 -5.02
C GLU A 152 -4.12 10.72 -4.67
N PHE A 153 -3.72 11.96 -4.34
CA PHE A 153 -2.35 12.26 -3.92
C PHE A 153 -2.32 13.35 -2.85
N ARG A 154 -1.55 13.09 -1.79
CA ARG A 154 -1.14 14.13 -0.82
C ARG A 154 0.29 13.91 -0.35
N ARG A 155 0.92 15.00 0.11
CA ARG A 155 2.17 14.92 0.87
C ARG A 155 1.84 14.81 2.34
N GLU A 156 2.25 13.72 2.95
CA GLU A 156 1.99 13.45 4.36
C GLU A 156 3.25 13.73 5.17
N THR A 157 3.13 14.58 6.19
CA THR A 157 4.24 14.88 7.09
C THR A 157 4.23 13.87 8.23
N MET A 158 5.27 13.03 8.27
CA MET A 158 5.51 12.15 9.41
C MET A 158 6.50 12.80 10.37
N ARG A 159 6.17 12.78 11.66
CA ARG A 159 7.12 13.17 12.71
C ARG A 159 7.99 11.98 13.04
N ARG A 160 9.31 12.12 12.86
CA ARG A 160 10.29 11.19 13.43
C ARG A 160 10.86 11.84 14.69
N GLY A 161 10.89 11.10 15.80
CA GLY A 161 11.17 11.61 17.15
C GLY A 161 12.14 12.81 17.20
N GLY A 162 11.64 13.93 17.74
CA GLY A 162 12.43 15.09 18.15
C GLY A 162 12.60 16.26 17.19
N ASP A 163 11.94 16.32 16.02
CA ASP A 163 11.63 17.54 15.21
C ASP A 163 11.79 17.37 13.68
N ALA A 164 12.35 16.26 13.21
CA ALA A 164 12.48 16.04 11.77
C ALA A 164 11.12 15.69 11.15
N LYS A 165 10.48 16.69 10.52
CA LYS A 165 9.37 16.50 9.59
C LYS A 165 9.89 15.78 8.34
N LEU A 166 9.45 14.54 8.15
CA LEU A 166 9.71 13.80 6.92
C LEU A 166 8.44 13.82 6.08
N GLU A 167 8.47 14.55 4.97
CA GLU A 167 7.40 14.46 3.97
C GLU A 167 7.54 13.17 3.16
N ARG A 168 6.40 12.50 2.94
CA ARG A 168 6.31 11.31 2.11
C ARG A 168 5.14 11.43 1.13
N PRO A 169 5.25 10.83 -0.06
CA PRO A 169 4.11 10.69 -0.94
C PRO A 169 3.12 9.69 -0.33
N ASN A 170 1.85 10.07 -0.33
CA ASN A 170 0.72 9.21 -0.02
C ASN A 170 -0.19 9.24 -1.26
N ALA A 171 -0.19 8.14 -1.99
CA ALA A 171 -0.84 8.03 -3.30
C ALA A 171 -1.83 6.87 -3.30
N VAL A 172 -3.06 7.10 -3.73
CA VAL A 172 -4.00 6.02 -4.02
C VAL A 172 -3.97 5.72 -5.51
N MET A 173 -3.65 4.48 -5.83
CA MET A 173 -3.62 3.96 -7.19
C MET A 173 -4.82 3.05 -7.42
N GLU A 174 -5.45 3.19 -8.58
CA GLU A 174 -6.52 2.32 -9.04
C GLU A 174 -6.22 1.80 -10.42
N GLY A 175 -6.88 0.71 -10.82
CA GLY A 175 -6.79 0.20 -12.18
C GLY A 175 -7.24 -1.24 -12.30
N ARG A 176 -6.78 -1.90 -13.35
CA ARG A 176 -7.04 -3.32 -13.61
C ARG A 176 -5.75 -4.10 -13.80
N LEU A 177 -5.77 -5.34 -13.34
CA LEU A 177 -4.69 -6.29 -13.55
C LEU A 177 -5.25 -7.66 -13.93
N SER A 178 -4.45 -8.41 -14.69
CA SER A 178 -4.64 -9.84 -14.86
C SER A 178 -3.83 -10.56 -13.80
N VAL A 179 -4.47 -11.47 -13.08
CA VAL A 179 -3.78 -12.42 -12.20
C VAL A 179 -2.80 -13.24 -13.04
N GLY A 180 -1.55 -13.37 -12.57
CA GLY A 180 -0.56 -14.27 -13.16
C GLY A 180 -0.54 -15.58 -12.39
N VAL A 181 0.63 -16.03 -11.92
CA VAL A 181 0.74 -17.25 -11.10
C VAL A 181 -0.06 -17.07 -9.80
N PRO A 182 -1.16 -17.82 -9.56
CA PRO A 182 -2.06 -17.54 -8.44
C PRO A 182 -1.40 -17.60 -7.06
N ALA A 183 -0.43 -18.51 -6.89
CA ALA A 183 0.34 -18.61 -5.65
C ALA A 183 1.23 -17.37 -5.40
N GLU A 184 1.87 -16.84 -6.44
CA GLU A 184 2.68 -15.61 -6.33
C GLU A 184 1.79 -14.38 -6.15
N PHE A 185 0.62 -14.36 -6.77
CA PHE A 185 -0.36 -13.31 -6.53
C PHE A 185 -0.88 -13.34 -5.09
N ARG A 186 -1.17 -14.51 -4.52
CA ARG A 186 -1.53 -14.64 -3.10
C ARG A 186 -0.42 -14.11 -2.19
N LYS A 187 0.84 -14.45 -2.47
CA LYS A 187 1.99 -13.89 -1.74
C LYS A 187 2.06 -12.38 -1.87
N LEU A 188 1.77 -11.82 -3.05
CA LEU A 188 1.70 -10.36 -3.25
C LEU A 188 0.59 -9.73 -2.41
N LEU A 189 -0.61 -10.33 -2.36
CA LEU A 189 -1.73 -9.81 -1.56
C LEU A 189 -1.39 -9.77 -0.07
N ILE A 190 -0.83 -10.84 0.48
CA ILE A 190 -0.42 -10.95 1.90
C ILE A 190 0.75 -10.02 2.19
N ARG A 191 1.75 -9.99 1.30
CA ARG A 191 2.90 -9.12 1.44
C ARG A 191 2.48 -7.66 1.38
N GLY A 192 1.60 -7.28 0.47
CA GLY A 192 1.32 -5.89 0.11
C GLY A 192 2.41 -5.23 -0.75
N VAL A 193 2.06 -4.12 -1.38
CA VAL A 193 2.84 -3.38 -2.36
C VAL A 193 3.79 -2.37 -1.69
N GLY A 194 5.05 -2.33 -2.15
CA GLY A 194 6.02 -1.32 -1.73
C GLY A 194 6.45 -1.40 -0.26
N ARG A 195 6.72 -0.22 0.31
CA ARG A 195 7.27 -0.02 1.67
C ARG A 195 6.23 0.64 2.58
N HIS A 196 6.56 0.76 3.87
CA HIS A 196 5.70 1.39 4.88
C HIS A 196 4.38 0.66 5.13
N ARG A 197 4.36 -0.65 4.90
CA ARG A 197 3.16 -1.49 5.02
C ARG A 197 2.55 -1.53 6.42
N ALA A 198 3.39 -1.44 7.45
CA ALA A 198 2.96 -1.33 8.84
C ALA A 198 2.23 0.00 9.16
N PHE A 199 2.23 0.98 8.25
CA PHE A 199 1.55 2.27 8.42
C PHE A 199 0.28 2.39 7.57
N GLY A 200 -0.30 1.26 7.14
CA GLY A 200 -1.54 1.24 6.33
C GLY A 200 -1.31 1.36 4.82
N PHE A 201 -0.07 1.32 4.34
CA PHE A 201 0.25 1.30 2.91
C PHE A 201 0.32 -0.13 2.34
N GLY A 202 0.08 -0.26 1.04
CA GLY A 202 0.41 -1.43 0.25
C GLY A 202 -0.65 -2.53 0.21
N MET A 203 -1.73 -2.47 0.98
CA MET A 203 -2.81 -3.44 0.78
C MET A 203 -3.45 -3.23 -0.61
N LEU A 204 -3.68 -4.31 -1.35
CA LEU A 204 -4.38 -4.33 -2.63
C LEU A 204 -5.82 -4.77 -2.43
N LEU A 205 -6.76 -3.84 -2.38
CA LEU A 205 -8.17 -4.20 -2.44
C LEU A 205 -8.51 -4.64 -3.86
N VAL A 206 -8.85 -5.92 -4.05
CA VAL A 206 -9.26 -6.45 -5.36
C VAL A 206 -10.76 -6.77 -5.42
N ARG A 207 -11.34 -6.56 -6.58
CA ARG A 207 -12.72 -6.96 -6.92
C ARG A 207 -12.74 -7.52 -8.35
N PRO A 208 -13.71 -8.39 -8.70
CA PRO A 208 -13.93 -8.74 -10.10
C PRO A 208 -13.99 -7.47 -10.96
N ALA A 209 -13.26 -7.46 -12.07
CA ALA A 209 -13.41 -6.39 -13.05
C ALA A 209 -14.82 -6.55 -13.66
N SER A 210 -15.63 -5.51 -13.54
CA SER A 210 -16.83 -5.40 -14.37
C SER A 210 -16.37 -5.06 -15.78
N ASP A 211 -16.93 -5.74 -16.78
CA ASP A 211 -16.86 -5.28 -18.16
C ASP A 211 -17.63 -3.95 -18.34
#